data_AF-A0A2D6N751-F1
#
_entry.id   AF-A0A2D6N751-F1
#
_cell.length_a   1.000
_cell.length_b   1.000
_cell.length_c   1.000
_cell.angle_alpha   90.00
_cell.angle_beta   90.00
_cell.angle_gamma   90.00
#
_symmetry.space_group_name_H-M   'P 1'
#
loop_
_entity.id
_entity.type
_entity.pdbx_description
1 polymer ?
#
loop_
_entity_poly.entity_id
_entity_poly.type
_entity_poly.pdbx_seq_one_letter_code
_entity_poly.pdbx_strand_id
1 'polypeptide(L)'
;IFANNVRVSAMTLLLSPGFGLVPLGALLANGSIIGLIVGLSTGPALPGLLELPRDPLLFLVAILPHGVIELPAVMFITAWGLKLGLAPWLPSAAGARAAVWRTTAREGLQVLALVVILLLIAAVIEANLTLALVQWLQDQRSSGA
;
A
#
# COMPACT_ATOMS: atom_id res chain seq x y z
N ILE A 1 0.98 2.38 -11.83
CA ILE A 1 0.73 2.04 -10.41
C ILE A 1 -0.10 3.08 -9.67
N PHE A 2 0.18 4.38 -9.85
CA PHE A 2 -0.61 5.49 -9.27
C PHE A 2 -2.15 5.32 -9.30
N ALA A 3 -2.76 5.20 -10.49
CA ALA A 3 -4.21 5.14 -10.62
C ALA A 3 -4.83 3.94 -9.88
N ASN A 4 -4.14 2.81 -9.87
CA ASN A 4 -4.56 1.63 -9.10
C ASN A 4 -4.52 1.91 -7.60
N ASN A 5 -3.42 2.49 -7.10
CA ASN A 5 -3.26 2.76 -5.68
C ASN A 5 -4.23 3.83 -5.18
N VAL A 6 -4.53 4.83 -6.01
CA VAL A 6 -5.59 5.82 -5.73
C VAL A 6 -6.96 5.15 -5.70
N ARG A 7 -7.27 4.28 -6.68
CA ARG A 7 -8.54 3.54 -6.72
C ARG A 7 -8.70 2.66 -5.48
N VAL A 8 -7.68 1.87 -5.13
CA VAL A 8 -7.70 1.00 -3.95
C VAL A 8 -7.88 1.85 -2.69
N SER A 9 -7.15 2.96 -2.55
CA SER A 9 -7.29 3.87 -1.40
C SER A 9 -8.71 4.45 -1.28
N ALA A 10 -9.30 4.87 -2.39
CA ALA A 10 -10.68 5.36 -2.43
C ALA A 10 -11.68 4.25 -2.07
N MET A 11 -11.51 3.04 -2.62
CA MET A 11 -12.35 1.88 -2.30
C MET A 11 -12.23 1.48 -0.83
N THR A 12 -11.03 1.53 -0.25
CA THR A 12 -10.80 1.30 1.18
C THR A 12 -11.66 2.23 2.03
N LEU A 13 -11.65 3.54 1.74
CA LEU A 13 -12.48 4.50 2.47
C LEU A 13 -13.98 4.28 2.23
N LEU A 14 -14.40 3.99 1.00
CA LEU A 14 -15.81 3.79 0.62
C LEU A 14 -16.43 2.52 1.22
N LEU A 15 -15.67 1.44 1.33
CA LEU A 15 -16.15 0.14 1.84
C LEU A 15 -16.11 0.04 3.37
N SER A 16 -15.38 0.94 4.02
CA SER A 16 -15.22 0.98 5.48
C SER A 16 -16.52 1.08 6.31
N PRO A 17 -17.56 1.86 5.91
CA PRO A 17 -18.79 2.01 6.70
C PRO A 17 -19.57 0.70 6.94
N GLY A 18 -19.45 -0.30 6.06
CA GLY A 18 -20.12 -1.59 6.20
C GLY A 18 -19.28 -2.65 6.93
N PHE A 19 -17.95 -2.50 6.89
CA PHE A 19 -17.01 -3.49 7.40
C PHE A 19 -15.71 -2.80 7.83
N GLY A 20 -15.69 -2.18 9.01
CA GLY A 20 -14.51 -1.44 9.50
C GLY A 20 -13.18 -2.23 9.44
N LEU A 21 -13.23 -3.57 9.37
CA LEU A 21 -12.07 -4.45 9.22
C LEU A 21 -11.63 -4.75 7.77
N VAL A 22 -12.45 -4.47 6.75
CA VAL A 22 -12.07 -4.66 5.33
C VAL A 22 -10.79 -3.91 4.94
N PRO A 23 -10.56 -2.65 5.39
CA PRO A 23 -9.28 -1.97 5.20
C PRO A 23 -8.06 -2.77 5.69
N LEU A 24 -8.19 -3.48 6.82
CA LEU A 24 -7.11 -4.31 7.34
C LEU A 24 -6.84 -5.50 6.42
N GLY A 25 -7.88 -6.13 5.89
CA GLY A 25 -7.74 -7.24 4.93
C GLY A 25 -6.96 -6.81 3.69
N ALA A 26 -7.26 -5.64 3.13
CA ALA A 26 -6.55 -5.10 1.98
C ALA A 26 -5.07 -4.77 2.29
N LEU A 27 -4.79 -4.16 3.45
CA LEU A 27 -3.43 -3.88 3.91
C LEU A 27 -2.63 -5.18 4.11
N LEU A 28 -3.22 -6.17 4.80
CA LEU A 28 -2.60 -7.46 5.05
C LEU A 28 -2.35 -8.22 3.74
N ALA A 29 -3.28 -8.22 2.80
CA ALA A 29 -3.11 -8.87 1.51
C ALA A 29 -1.91 -8.27 0.74
N ASN A 30 -1.81 -6.94 0.67
CA ASN A 30 -0.67 -6.28 0.02
C ASN A 30 0.66 -6.63 0.71
N GLY A 31 0.72 -6.55 2.04
CA GLY A 31 1.93 -6.93 2.79
C GLY A 31 2.30 -8.41 2.64
N SER A 32 1.31 -9.29 2.60
CA SER A 32 1.51 -10.74 2.46
C SER A 32 2.04 -11.10 1.08
N ILE A 33 1.53 -10.47 0.01
CA ILE A 33 2.01 -10.68 -1.35
C ILE A 33 3.48 -10.26 -1.46
N ILE A 34 3.84 -9.08 -0.94
CA ILE A 34 5.24 -8.63 -0.91
C ILE A 34 6.10 -9.62 -0.12
N GLY A 35 5.67 -10.02 1.08
CA GLY A 35 6.39 -10.98 1.92
C GLY A 35 6.57 -12.36 1.26
N LEU A 36 5.57 -12.83 0.51
CA LEU A 36 5.66 -14.06 -0.27
C LEU A 36 6.71 -13.92 -1.38
N ILE A 37 6.72 -12.81 -2.12
CA ILE A 37 7.72 -12.57 -3.18
C ILE A 37 9.13 -12.49 -2.59
N VAL A 38 9.31 -11.83 -1.43
CA VAL A 38 10.59 -11.87 -0.69
C VAL A 38 10.99 -13.30 -0.38
N GLY A 39 10.11 -14.08 0.24
CA GLY A 39 10.39 -15.45 0.65
C GLY A 39 10.77 -16.35 -0.52
N LEU A 40 10.11 -16.20 -1.66
CA LEU A 40 10.41 -16.98 -2.87
C LEU A 40 11.70 -16.51 -3.58
N SER A 41 12.04 -15.21 -3.51
CA SER A 41 13.27 -14.67 -4.09
C SER A 41 14.53 -14.95 -3.25
N THR A 42 14.38 -15.17 -1.94
CA THR A 42 15.50 -15.35 -1.01
C THR A 42 15.63 -16.76 -0.43
N GLY A 43 14.59 -17.59 -0.58
CA GLY A 43 14.53 -18.94 -0.03
C GLY A 43 15.10 -20.05 -0.93
N PRO A 44 15.03 -21.31 -0.46
CA PRO A 44 15.42 -22.48 -1.25
C PRO A 44 14.63 -22.57 -2.56
N ALA A 45 15.27 -23.13 -3.59
CA ALA A 45 14.57 -23.46 -4.82
C ALA A 45 13.42 -24.42 -4.52
N LEU A 46 12.19 -24.02 -4.83
CA LEU A 46 11.03 -24.91 -4.78
C LEU A 46 10.72 -25.33 -6.22
N PRO A 47 11.06 -26.57 -6.62
CA PRO A 47 10.78 -27.04 -7.98
C PRO A 47 9.28 -26.98 -8.27
N GLY A 48 8.91 -26.38 -9.41
CA GLY A 48 7.51 -26.24 -9.84
C GLY A 48 6.79 -24.95 -9.41
N LEU A 49 7.47 -24.03 -8.71
CA LEU A 49 6.98 -22.68 -8.45
C LEU A 49 7.62 -21.65 -9.40
N LEU A 50 7.09 -20.41 -9.37
CA LEU A 50 7.58 -19.28 -10.15
C LEU A 50 9.09 -19.07 -9.89
N GLU A 51 9.92 -19.17 -10.94
CA GLU A 51 11.34 -18.84 -10.83
C GLU A 51 11.52 -17.32 -10.76
N LEU A 52 11.66 -16.81 -9.55
CA LEU A 52 11.95 -15.40 -9.32
C LEU A 52 13.46 -15.14 -9.32
N PRO A 53 13.92 -13.96 -9.80
CA PRO A 53 15.30 -13.55 -9.67
C PRO A 53 15.75 -13.61 -8.21
N ARG A 54 16.84 -14.33 -7.94
CA ARG A 54 17.38 -14.51 -6.58
C ARG A 54 18.38 -13.45 -6.20
N ASP A 55 17.95 -12.21 -6.31
CA ASP A 55 18.76 -11.06 -5.95
C ASP A 55 18.05 -10.21 -4.90
N PRO A 56 18.46 -10.34 -3.61
CA PRO A 56 17.91 -9.52 -2.54
C PRO A 56 18.10 -8.01 -2.79
N LEU A 57 19.18 -7.61 -3.47
CA LEU A 57 19.47 -6.20 -3.74
C LEU A 57 18.52 -5.65 -4.80
N LEU A 58 18.32 -6.38 -5.91
CA LEU A 58 17.36 -6.02 -6.96
C LEU A 58 15.96 -5.90 -6.39
N PHE A 59 15.56 -6.82 -5.52
CA PHE A 59 14.27 -6.76 -4.85
C PHE A 59 14.13 -5.52 -3.97
N LEU A 60 15.13 -5.23 -3.14
CA LEU A 60 15.12 -4.06 -2.26
C LEU A 60 15.07 -2.76 -3.06
N VAL A 61 15.87 -2.64 -4.12
CA VAL A 61 15.89 -1.47 -5.01
C VAL A 61 14.58 -1.32 -5.77
N ALA A 62 13.93 -2.44 -6.14
CA ALA A 62 12.66 -2.42 -6.83
C ALA A 62 11.51 -1.90 -5.96
N ILE A 63 11.58 -1.98 -4.63
CA ILE A 63 10.47 -1.61 -3.73
C ILE A 63 10.79 -0.38 -2.88
N LEU A 64 11.99 -0.32 -2.30
CA LEU A 64 12.31 0.64 -1.26
C LEU A 64 12.14 2.11 -1.69
N PRO A 65 12.57 2.56 -2.89
CA PRO A 65 12.54 3.99 -3.22
C PRO A 65 11.12 4.58 -3.21
N HIS A 66 10.14 3.92 -3.82
CA HIS A 66 8.75 4.40 -3.82
C HIS A 66 7.96 3.88 -2.61
N GLY A 67 8.27 2.67 -2.13
CA GLY A 67 7.58 1.99 -1.04
C GLY A 67 7.65 2.74 0.30
N VAL A 68 8.74 3.49 0.54
CA VAL A 68 8.86 4.35 1.73
C VAL A 68 7.79 5.44 1.79
N ILE A 69 7.27 5.88 0.64
CA ILE A 69 6.20 6.89 0.56
C ILE A 69 4.82 6.22 0.45
N GLU A 70 4.73 5.11 -0.28
CA GLU A 70 3.48 4.38 -0.47
C GLU A 70 2.97 3.74 0.84
N LEU A 71 3.85 3.13 1.64
CA LEU A 71 3.44 2.46 2.88
C LEU A 71 2.75 3.42 3.87
N PRO A 72 3.30 4.62 4.19
CA PRO A 72 2.59 5.61 4.99
C PRO A 72 1.24 6.02 4.39
N ALA A 73 1.15 6.19 3.07
CA ALA A 73 -0.10 6.56 2.40
C ALA A 73 -1.19 5.50 2.59
N VAL A 74 -0.84 4.22 2.37
CA VAL A 74 -1.75 3.09 2.58
C VAL A 74 -2.12 2.92 4.06
N MET A 75 -1.18 3.15 4.98
CA MET A 75 -1.46 3.12 6.42
C MET A 75 -2.43 4.23 6.84
N PHE A 76 -2.25 5.47 6.36
CA PHE A 76 -3.16 6.57 6.68
C PHE A 76 -4.59 6.31 6.20
N ILE A 77 -4.77 5.89 4.95
CA ILE A 77 -6.11 5.63 4.44
C ILE A 77 -6.77 4.43 5.14
N THR A 78 -5.98 3.41 5.49
CA THR A 78 -6.46 2.23 6.22
C THR A 78 -6.88 2.60 7.64
N ALA A 79 -6.05 3.34 8.36
CA ALA A 79 -6.36 3.82 9.71
C ALA A 79 -7.61 4.72 9.72
N TRP A 80 -7.76 5.56 8.70
CA TRP A 80 -8.95 6.40 8.58
C TRP A 80 -10.20 5.62 8.18
N GLY A 81 -10.05 4.61 7.33
CA GLY A 81 -11.11 3.66 7.01
C GLY A 81 -11.62 2.94 8.26
N LEU A 82 -10.71 2.43 9.08
CA LEU A 82 -11.04 1.85 10.39
C LEU A 82 -11.80 2.84 11.27
N LYS A 83 -11.31 4.08 11.39
CA LYS A 83 -11.99 5.16 12.14
C LYS A 83 -13.41 5.38 11.60
N LEU A 84 -13.58 5.49 10.28
CA LEU A 84 -14.87 5.69 9.64
C LEU A 84 -15.85 4.54 9.89
N GLY A 85 -15.37 3.31 9.86
CA GLY A 85 -16.17 2.10 10.09
C GLY A 85 -16.50 1.84 11.55
N LEU A 86 -15.66 2.28 12.50
CA LEU A 86 -15.79 1.95 13.92
C LEU A 86 -16.32 3.12 14.77
N ALA A 87 -15.93 4.37 14.48
CA ALA A 87 -16.28 5.54 15.31
C ALA A 87 -17.78 5.68 15.65
N PRO A 88 -18.73 5.43 14.72
CA PRO A 88 -20.16 5.53 15.03
C PRO A 88 -20.66 4.44 16.00
N TRP A 89 -19.92 3.35 16.17
CA TRP A 89 -20.29 2.22 17.03
C TRP A 89 -19.72 2.32 18.43
N LEU A 90 -18.78 3.23 18.68
CA LEU A 90 -18.23 3.45 20.00
C LEU A 90 -19.30 4.04 20.95
N PRO A 91 -19.26 3.73 22.25
CA PRO A 91 -20.17 4.30 23.25
C PRO A 91 -20.14 5.84 23.27
N SER A 92 -19.00 6.45 22.96
CA SER A 92 -18.83 7.91 22.87
C SER A 92 -19.67 8.57 21.77
N ALA A 93 -20.15 7.80 20.79
CA ALA A 93 -21.02 8.28 19.71
C ALA A 93 -22.52 8.06 19.99
N ALA A 94 -22.89 7.57 21.17
CA ALA A 94 -24.29 7.34 21.53
C ALA A 94 -25.12 8.63 21.40
N GLY A 95 -26.28 8.56 20.74
CA GLY A 95 -27.12 9.73 20.43
C GLY A 95 -26.62 10.63 19.29
N ALA A 96 -25.39 10.44 18.81
CA ALA A 96 -24.77 11.30 17.77
C ALA A 96 -24.11 10.52 16.62
N ARG A 97 -24.41 9.22 16.46
CA ARG A 97 -23.74 8.30 15.50
C ARG A 97 -23.67 8.84 14.07
N ALA A 98 -24.77 9.39 13.55
CA ALA A 98 -24.82 9.95 12.20
C ALA A 98 -23.95 11.21 12.05
N ALA A 99 -23.89 12.05 13.09
CA ALA A 99 -23.03 13.24 13.10
C ALA A 99 -21.56 12.84 13.12
N VAL A 100 -21.18 11.89 14.00
CA VAL A 100 -19.82 11.32 14.08
C VAL A 100 -19.39 10.68 12.77
N TRP A 101 -20.29 9.92 12.13
CA TRP A 101 -19.99 9.34 10.82
C TRP A 101 -19.75 10.42 9.76
N ARG A 102 -20.62 11.43 9.68
CA ARG A 102 -20.52 12.50 8.68
C ARG A 102 -19.25 13.33 8.86
N THR A 103 -18.88 13.66 10.09
CA THR A 103 -17.62 14.39 10.36
C THR A 103 -16.42 13.53 9.99
N THR A 104 -16.40 12.26 10.41
CA THR A 104 -15.31 11.33 10.10
C THR A 104 -15.16 11.09 8.59
N ALA A 105 -16.28 11.00 7.86
CA ALA A 105 -16.28 10.86 6.41
C ALA A 105 -15.71 12.09 5.72
N ARG A 106 -16.08 13.29 6.17
CA ARG A 106 -15.55 14.57 5.63
C ARG A 106 -14.06 14.69 5.87
N GLU A 107 -13.58 14.38 7.08
CA GLU A 107 -12.15 14.33 7.38
C GLU A 107 -11.43 13.26 6.53
N GLY A 108 -12.11 12.13 6.26
CA GLY A 108 -11.59 11.07 5.41
C GLY A 108 -11.31 11.51 3.98
N LEU A 109 -12.08 12.45 3.44
CA LEU A 109 -11.80 13.05 2.13
C LEU A 109 -10.52 13.89 2.14
N GLN A 110 -10.22 14.58 3.26
CA GLN A 110 -8.98 15.34 3.41
C GLN A 110 -7.78 14.38 3.52
N VAL A 111 -7.94 13.27 4.24
CA VAL A 111 -6.93 12.21 4.29
C VAL A 111 -6.74 11.57 2.93
N LEU A 112 -7.81 11.30 2.18
CA LEU A 112 -7.70 10.79 0.81
C LEU A 112 -6.93 11.75 -0.10
N ALA A 113 -7.15 13.06 0.01
CA ALA A 113 -6.39 14.06 -0.75
C ALA A 113 -4.88 14.02 -0.40
N LEU A 114 -4.53 13.93 0.89
CA LEU A 114 -3.15 13.76 1.33
C LEU A 114 -2.54 12.46 0.76
N VAL A 115 -3.28 11.35 0.83
CA VAL A 115 -2.85 10.04 0.32
C VAL A 115 -2.62 10.09 -1.20
N VAL A 116 -3.48 10.77 -1.95
CA VAL A 116 -3.28 10.97 -3.40
C VAL A 116 -1.98 11.72 -3.69
N ILE A 117 -1.65 12.76 -2.91
CA ILE A 117 -0.39 13.50 -3.05
C ILE A 117 0.81 12.58 -2.77
N LEU A 118 0.76 11.80 -1.68
CA LEU A 118 1.83 10.86 -1.34
C LEU A 118 2.00 9.79 -2.43
N LEU A 119 0.90 9.22 -2.93
CA LEU A 119 0.94 8.23 -4.02
C LEU A 119 1.47 8.82 -5.32
N LEU A 120 1.20 10.10 -5.59
CA LEU A 120 1.76 10.79 -6.75
C LEU A 120 3.29 10.90 -6.62
N ILE A 121 3.77 11.29 -5.44
CA ILE A 121 5.21 11.33 -5.14
C ILE A 121 5.84 9.94 -5.30
N ALA A 122 5.21 8.91 -4.75
CA ALA A 122 5.66 7.52 -4.89
C ALA A 122 5.75 7.10 -6.37
N ALA A 123 4.74 7.43 -7.18
CA ALA A 123 4.73 7.11 -8.61
C ALA A 123 5.78 7.88 -9.41
N VAL A 124 6.07 9.13 -9.05
CA VAL A 124 7.15 9.91 -9.66
C VAL A 124 8.51 9.29 -9.32
N ILE A 125 8.73 8.91 -8.06
CA ILE A 125 9.95 8.20 -7.64
C ILE A 125 10.08 6.87 -8.39
N GLU A 126 8.98 6.14 -8.54
CA GLU A 126 8.97 4.87 -9.25
C GLU A 126 9.38 5.03 -10.72
N ALA A 127 8.73 5.96 -11.43
CA ALA A 127 8.94 6.17 -12.86
C ALA A 127 10.33 6.71 -13.21
N ASN A 128 10.97 7.46 -12.30
CA ASN A 128 12.25 8.12 -12.57
C ASN A 128 13.44 7.45 -11.89
N LEU A 129 13.29 6.97 -10.65
CA LEU A 129 14.39 6.44 -9.83
C LEU A 129 14.33 4.92 -9.72
N THR A 130 13.20 4.34 -9.31
CA THR A 130 13.11 2.88 -9.11
C THR A 130 13.41 2.15 -10.41
N LEU A 131 12.74 2.51 -11.51
CA LEU A 131 12.94 1.83 -12.79
C LEU A 131 14.37 1.97 -13.30
N ALA A 132 14.95 3.17 -13.20
CA ALA A 132 16.32 3.44 -13.64
C ALA A 132 17.36 2.64 -12.81
N LEU A 133 17.19 2.56 -11.49
CA LEU A 133 18.10 1.82 -10.61
C LEU A 133 18.01 0.30 -10.85
N VAL A 134 16.80 -0.22 -11.07
CA VAL A 134 16.58 -1.64 -11.41
C VAL A 134 17.27 -1.98 -12.72
N GLN A 135 17.09 -1.19 -13.77
CA GLN A 135 17.73 -1.40 -15.07
C GLN A 135 19.26 -1.35 -14.96
N TRP A 136 19.80 -0.31 -14.31
CA TRP A 136 21.24 -0.18 -14.09
C TRP A 136 21.84 -1.38 -13.34
N LEU A 137 21.15 -1.87 -12.31
CA LEU A 137 21.64 -3.00 -11.54
C LEU A 137 21.58 -4.31 -12.34
N GLN A 138 20.57 -4.49 -13.18
CA GLN A 138 20.48 -5.64 -14.09
C GLN A 138 21.63 -5.63 -15.11
N ASP A 139 21.92 -4.48 -15.72
CA ASP A 139 22.99 -4.33 -16.71
C ASP A 139 24.40 -4.62 -16.13
N GLN A 140 24.64 -4.18 -14.89
CA GLN A 140 25.87 -4.48 -14.15
C GLN A 140 26.05 -5.99 -13.94
N ARG A 141 24.96 -6.71 -13.66
CA ARG A 141 25.00 -8.15 -13.38
C ARG A 141 25.06 -9.01 -14.64
N SER A 142 24.51 -8.53 -15.75
CA SER A 142 24.69 -9.20 -17.05
C SER A 142 26.08 -8.99 -17.66
N SER A 143 26.76 -7.89 -17.31
CA SER A 143 28.10 -7.57 -17.80
C SER A 143 29.24 -8.19 -16.97
N GLY A 144 28.92 -8.62 -15.74
CA GLY A 144 29.87 -9.23 -14.80
C GLY A 144 29.79 -10.77 -14.70
N ALA A 145 28.93 -11.41 -15.49
CA ALA A 145 28.80 -12.87 -15.64
C ALA A 145 29.44 -13.33 -16.96
#